data_AF-A0A285P6N5-F1
#
_entry.id   AF-A0A285P6N5-F1
#
_cell.length_a   1.000
_cell.length_b   1.000
_cell.length_c   1.000
_cell.angle_alpha   90.00
_cell.angle_beta   90.00
_cell.angle_gamma   90.00
#
_symmetry.space_group_name_H-M   'P 1'
#
loop_
_entity.id
_entity.type
_entity.pdbx_description
1 polymer ?
#
loop_
_entity_poly.entity_id
_entity_poly.type
_entity_poly.pdbx_seq_one_letter_code
_entity_poly.pdbx_strand_id
1 'polypeptide(L)' 'MKHNRKTLAKIIAERLGMTKTETVEEIIKALIEEIRERVRKGERIELRGLASWKIRNGKVKVKNFIRN' A
#
# COMPACT_ATOMS: atom_id res chain seq x y z
N MET A 1 -3.39 -5.82 15.55
CA MET A 1 -3.36 -7.03 14.69
C MET A 1 -2.67 -6.65 13.38
N LYS A 2 -1.62 -7.37 12.95
CA LYS A 2 -0.95 -7.08 11.66
C LYS A 2 -1.72 -7.80 10.55
N HIS A 3 -2.34 -7.05 9.64
CA HIS A 3 -2.96 -7.62 8.45
C HIS A 3 -1.87 -7.99 7.43
N ASN A 4 -1.97 -9.19 6.85
CA ASN A 4 -1.17 -9.57 5.70
C ASN A 4 -1.98 -9.28 4.42
N ARG A 5 -1.36 -9.42 3.25
CA ARG A 5 -1.99 -9.05 1.97
C ARG A 5 -3.33 -9.78 1.74
N LYS A 6 -3.39 -11.07 2.07
CA LYS A 6 -4.60 -11.90 1.91
C LYS A 6 -5.72 -11.46 2.84
N THR A 7 -5.40 -11.17 4.11
CA THR A 7 -6.42 -10.70 5.06
C THR A 7 -6.91 -9.31 4.71
N LEU A 8 -6.04 -8.43 4.19
CA LEU A 8 -6.45 -7.11 3.68
C LEU A 8 -7.33 -7.22 2.43
N ALA A 9 -6.97 -8.08 1.48
CA ALA A 9 -7.75 -8.31 0.27
C ALA A 9 -9.17 -8.80 0.59
N LYS A 10 -9.29 -9.75 1.52
CA LYS A 10 -10.58 -10.25 1.99
C LYS A 10 -11.44 -9.14 2.62
N ILE A 11 -10.88 -8.33 3.52
CA ILE A 11 -11.62 -7.22 4.15
C ILE A 11 -12.10 -6.20 3.11
N ILE A 12 -11.24 -5.86 2.13
CA ILE A 12 -11.61 -4.93 1.06
C ILE A 12 -12.69 -5.54 0.16
N ALA A 13 -12.55 -6.81 -0.23
CA ALA A 13 -13.54 -7.51 -1.04
C ALA A 13 -14.91 -7.56 -0.36
N GLU A 14 -14.96 -7.93 0.93
CA GLU A 14 -16.19 -7.94 1.73
C GLU A 14 -16.85 -6.56 1.78
N ARG A 15 -16.06 -5.50 2.02
CA ARG A 15 -16.58 -4.11 2.05
C ARG A 15 -17.11 -3.63 0.71
N LEU A 16 -16.54 -4.11 -0.40
CA LEU A 16 -16.93 -3.72 -1.76
C LEU A 16 -17.97 -4.67 -2.38
N GLY A 17 -18.42 -5.70 -1.66
CA GLY A 17 -19.32 -6.72 -2.21
C GLY A 17 -18.69 -7.54 -3.35
N MET A 18 -17.36 -7.60 -3.41
CA MET A 18 -16.64 -8.35 -4.44
C MET A 18 -16.52 -9.82 -4.03
N THR A 19 -16.97 -10.71 -4.90
CA THR A 19 -16.85 -12.17 -4.69
C THR A 19 -15.47 -12.71 -5.07
N LYS A 20 -14.75 -12.02 -5.96
CA LYS A 20 -13.41 -12.41 -6.44
C LYS A 20 -12.31 -11.74 -5.62
N THR A 21 -11.92 -12.38 -4.53
CA THR A 21 -10.85 -11.90 -3.64
C THR A 21 -9.48 -11.82 -4.32
N GLU A 22 -9.24 -12.67 -5.31
CA GLU A 22 -7.98 -12.72 -6.07
C GLU A 22 -7.74 -11.40 -6.82
N THR A 23 -8.80 -10.85 -7.42
CA THR A 23 -8.74 -9.55 -8.11
C THR A 23 -8.30 -8.43 -7.17
N VAL A 24 -8.79 -8.44 -5.93
CA VAL A 24 -8.39 -7.44 -4.92
C VAL A 24 -6.93 -7.64 -4.51
N GLU A 25 -6.47 -8.88 -4.39
CA GLU A 25 -5.06 -9.18 -4.11
C GLU A 25 -4.12 -8.67 -5.22
N GLU A 26 -4.51 -8.86 -6.49
CA GLU A 26 -3.78 -8.37 -7.66
C GLU A 26 -3.71 -6.83 -7.68
N ILE A 27 -4.83 -6.15 -7.40
CA ILE A 27 -4.87 -4.68 -7.31
C ILE A 27 -3.94 -4.17 -6.20
N ILE A 28 -3.98 -4.79 -5.01
CA ILE A 28 -3.09 -4.40 -3.90
C ILE A 28 -1.63 -4.63 -4.30
N LYS A 29 -1.32 -5.73 -4.99
CA LYS A 29 0.04 -6.02 -5.46
C LYS A 29 0.50 -4.95 -6.46
N ALA A 30 -0.32 -4.60 -7.45
CA ALA A 30 0.00 -3.59 -8.44
C ALA A 30 0.25 -2.22 -7.79
N LEU A 31 -0.60 -1.82 -6.85
CA LEU A 31 -0.43 -0.57 -6.09
C LEU A 31 0.91 -0.52 -5.35
N ILE A 32 1.29 -1.60 -4.66
CA ILE A 32 2.54 -1.65 -3.90
C ILE A 32 3.76 -1.55 -4.84
N GLU A 33 3.72 -2.24 -5.97
CA GLU A 33 4.83 -2.19 -6.95
C GLU A 33 4.94 -0.80 -7.59
N GLU A 34 3.84 -0.16 -7.95
CA GLU A 34 3.84 1.22 -8.47
C GLU A 34 4.46 2.21 -7.47
N ILE A 35 4.07 2.13 -6.19
CA ILE A 35 4.65 2.97 -5.13
C ILE A 35 6.16 2.73 -5.02
N ARG A 36 6.60 1.48 -5.06
CA ARG A 36 8.02 1.12 -4.99
C ARG A 36 8.80 1.69 -6.16
N GLU A 37 8.28 1.55 -7.37
CA GLU A 37 8.93 2.03 -8.58
C GLU A 37 9.08 3.56 -8.57
N ARG A 38 8.00 4.28 -8.29
CA ARG A 38 8.02 5.75 -8.21
C ARG A 38 8.97 6.26 -7.14
N VAL A 39 8.95 5.64 -5.96
CA VAL A 39 9.88 6.03 -4.89
C VAL A 39 11.32 5.77 -5.30
N ARG A 40 11.63 4.66 -5.98
CA ARG A 40 12.97 4.37 -6.52
C ARG A 40 13.44 5.41 -7.54
N LYS A 41 12.52 5.94 -8.34
CA LYS A 41 12.76 7.06 -9.28
C LYS A 41 13.02 8.41 -8.58
N GLY A 42 12.96 8.45 -7.25
CA GLY A 42 13.19 9.65 -6.44
C GLY A 42 11.93 10.43 -6.13
N GLU A 43 10.76 9.96 -6.54
CA GLU A 43 9.50 10.64 -6.27
C GLU A 43 9.11 10.52 -4.79
N ARG A 44 8.36 11.54 -4.32
CA ARG A 44 7.65 11.47 -3.05
C ARG A 44 6.22 11.03 -3.31
N ILE A 45 5.81 9.94 -2.68
CA ILE A 45 4.44 9.44 -2.72
C ILE A 45 3.76 9.71 -1.38
N GLU A 46 2.53 10.20 -1.43
CA GLU A 46 1.71 10.47 -0.25
C GLU A 46 0.30 9.93 -0.43
N LEU A 47 -0.05 8.94 0.39
CA LEU A 47 -1.42 8.49 0.57
C LEU A 47 -1.94 9.13 1.86
N ARG A 48 -2.71 10.20 1.69
CA ARG A 48 -3.25 11.00 2.80
C ARG A 48 -4.02 10.11 3.78
N GLY A 49 -3.79 10.32 5.07
CA GLY A 49 -4.39 9.52 6.14
C GLY A 49 -3.74 8.14 6.35
N LEU A 50 -2.85 7.69 5.47
CA LEU A 50 -2.17 6.40 5.57
C LEU A 50 -0.68 6.57 5.83
N ALA A 51 0.08 6.97 4.81
CA ALA A 51 1.54 7.10 4.90
C ALA A 51 2.11 7.93 3.74
N SER A 52 3.37 8.32 3.90
CA SER A 52 4.19 8.90 2.83
C SER A 52 5.51 8.17 2.71
N TRP A 53 6.02 8.10 1.47
CA TRP A 53 7.28 7.46 1.10
C TRP A 53 8.14 8.45 0.31
N LYS A 54 9.44 8.46 0.58
CA LYS A 54 10.43 9.23 -0.18
C LYS A 54 11.82 8.65 -0.02
N ILE A 55 12.73 8.96 -0.94
CA ILE A 55 14.17 8.72 -0.74
C ILE A 55 14.78 9.86 0.09
N ARG A 56 15.62 9.51 1.06
CA ARG A 56 16.51 10.44 1.76
C ARG A 56 17.84 9.74 2.04
N ASN A 57 18.95 10.32 1.58
CA ASN A 57 20.30 9.78 1.69
C ASN A 57 20.40 8.34 1.15
N GLY A 58 19.85 8.10 -0.05
CA GLY A 58 19.85 6.78 -0.69
C GLY A 58 18.98 5.71 -0.02
N LYS A 59 18.24 6.05 1.04
CA LYS A 59 17.37 5.12 1.77
C LYS A 59 15.91 5.52 1.64
N VAL A 60 15.02 4.53 1.47
CA VAL A 60 13.57 4.75 1.54
C VAL A 60 13.20 5.12 2.97
N LYS A 61 12.51 6.25 3.12
CA LYS A 61 11.93 6.72 4.37
C LYS A 61 10.43 6.63 4.27
N VAL A 62 9.82 6.03 5.29
CA VAL A 62 8.38 5.90 5.44
C VAL A 62 7.94 6.72 6.64
N LYS A 63 6.90 7.53 6.47
CA LYS A 63 6.21 8.21 7.58
C LYS A 63 4.76 7.76 7.57
N ASN A 64 4.36 7.01 8.60
CA ASN A 64 2.99 6.57 8.79
C ASN A 64 2.17 7.68 9.48
N PHE A 65 0.93 7.87 9.06
CA PHE A 65 -0.01 8.82 9.64
C PHE A 65 -1.02 8.15 10.58
N ILE A 66 -1.19 6.84 10.47
CA ILE A 66 -1.97 6.04 11.40
C ILE A 66 -1.10 5.74 12.63
N ARG A 67 -1.56 6.16 13.81
CA ARG A 67 -1.00 5.72 15.09
C ARG A 67 -1.68 4.39 15.44
N ASN A 68 -0.88 3.34 15.65
CA ASN A 68 -1.37 2.07 16.20
C ASN A 68 -1.80 2.24 17.65
#